data_AF-A0AAN5UFX3-F1
#
_entry.id   AF-A0AAN5UFX3-F1
#
_cell.length_a   1.000
_cell.length_b   1.000
_cell.length_c   1.000
_cell.angle_alpha   90.00
_cell.angle_beta   90.00
_cell.angle_gamma   90.00
#
_symmetry.space_group_name_H-M   'P 1'
#
loop_
_entity.id
_entity.type
_entity.pdbx_description
1 polymer ?
#
loop_
_entity_poly.entity_id
_entity_poly.type
_entity_poly.pdbx_seq_one_letter_code
_entity_poly.pdbx_strand_id
1 'polypeptide(L)'
;PAPVTDDDIQQRVQDAAGELCCEVQFLDDGAICLEDYAGQYYFEQYDFRENARLAIRMLRCELCYVAGDCPDELDNWSEAGLNALAEWEKSGHQ
;
A
#
# COMPACT_ATOMS: atom_id res chain seq x y z
N PRO A 1 -12.87 5.82 -1.28
CA PRO A 1 -12.78 7.16 -0.64
C PRO A 1 -11.39 7.34 -0.03
N ALA A 2 -10.89 8.56 0.03
CA ALA A 2 -9.62 8.82 0.71
C ALA A 2 -9.79 8.53 2.22
N PRO A 3 -8.84 7.83 2.87
CA PRO A 3 -8.86 7.63 4.32
C PRO A 3 -8.78 9.00 5.02
N VAL A 4 -9.47 9.15 6.16
CA VAL A 4 -9.61 10.45 6.84
C VAL A 4 -8.79 10.49 8.13
N THR A 5 -8.69 9.36 8.83
CA THR A 5 -7.91 9.23 10.07
C THR A 5 -6.63 8.43 9.85
N ASP A 6 -5.69 8.53 10.78
CA ASP A 6 -4.47 7.71 10.74
C ASP A 6 -4.78 6.22 10.87
N ASP A 7 -5.80 5.84 11.64
CA ASP A 7 -6.28 4.45 11.74
C ASP A 7 -6.82 3.95 10.39
N ASP A 8 -7.58 4.77 9.66
CA ASP A 8 -8.04 4.43 8.30
C ASP A 8 -6.87 4.26 7.33
N ILE A 9 -5.83 5.09 7.48
CA ILE A 9 -4.61 5.01 6.67
C ILE A 9 -3.87 3.72 6.99
N GLN A 10 -3.66 3.41 8.27
CA GLN A 10 -2.97 2.18 8.72
C GLN A 10 -3.68 0.93 8.21
N GLN A 11 -5.00 0.85 8.42
CA GLN A 11 -5.79 -0.29 7.96
C GLN A 11 -5.66 -0.45 6.44
N ARG A 12 -5.65 0.64 5.69
CA ARG A 12 -5.52 0.58 4.24
C ARG A 12 -4.14 0.13 3.78
N VAL A 13 -3.07 0.57 4.45
CA VAL A 13 -1.72 0.08 4.16
C VAL A 13 -1.61 -1.41 4.50
N GLN A 14 -2.20 -1.84 5.63
CA GLN A 14 -2.24 -3.25 6.03
C GLN A 14 -2.99 -4.13 5.03
N ASP A 15 -4.18 -3.72 4.60
CA ASP A 15 -4.98 -4.45 3.63
C ASP A 15 -4.25 -4.55 2.28
N ALA A 16 -3.61 -3.46 1.83
CA ALA A 16 -2.85 -3.45 0.58
C ALA A 16 -1.59 -4.33 0.66
N ALA A 17 -0.86 -4.29 1.78
CA ALA A 17 0.34 -5.09 2.00
C ALA A 17 0.00 -6.58 2.11
N GLY A 18 -1.05 -6.92 2.88
CA GLY A 18 -1.52 -8.29 3.05
C GLY A 18 -1.97 -8.93 1.74
N GLU A 19 -2.56 -8.15 0.84
CA GLU A 19 -2.96 -8.61 -0.50
C GLU A 19 -1.76 -9.10 -1.33
N LEU A 20 -0.57 -8.53 -1.11
CA LEU A 20 0.66 -8.87 -1.82
C LEU A 20 1.62 -9.70 -0.96
N CYS A 21 1.15 -10.27 0.16
CA CYS A 21 1.95 -11.01 1.12
C CYS A 21 3.15 -10.22 1.67
N CYS A 22 3.05 -8.89 1.74
CA CYS A 22 4.05 -8.03 2.36
C CYS A 22 3.72 -7.82 3.84
N GLU A 23 4.75 -7.83 4.68
CA GLU A 23 4.65 -7.39 6.07
C GLU A 23 4.78 -5.86 6.14
N VAL A 24 4.07 -5.22 7.07
CA VAL A 24 4.13 -3.77 7.29
C VAL A 24 4.46 -3.45 8.74
N GLN A 25 5.37 -2.50 8.92
CA GLN A 25 5.68 -1.90 10.22
C GLN A 25 5.44 -0.38 10.15
N PHE A 26 4.70 0.14 11.14
CA PHE A 26 4.50 1.56 11.34
C PHE A 26 5.43 2.03 12.46
N LEU A 27 6.22 3.07 12.19
CA LEU A 27 7.26 3.57 13.09
C LEU A 27 6.81 4.87 13.78
N ASP A 28 7.43 5.19 14.93
CA ASP A 28 7.01 6.29 15.83
C ASP A 28 7.07 7.71 15.20
N ASP A 29 7.78 7.87 14.07
CA ASP A 29 7.94 9.12 13.33
C ASP A 29 7.03 9.23 12.09
N GLY A 30 6.09 8.28 11.91
CA GLY A 30 5.25 8.20 10.73
C GLY A 30 5.96 7.57 9.52
N ALA A 31 7.14 7.00 9.71
CA ALA A 31 7.76 6.17 8.69
C ALA A 31 7.05 4.81 8.57
N ILE A 32 7.13 4.24 7.38
CA ILE A 32 6.55 2.93 7.05
C ILE A 32 7.65 2.06 6.46
N CYS A 33 7.78 0.85 6.99
CA CYS A 33 8.61 -0.20 6.41
C CYS A 33 7.70 -1.29 5.84
N LEU A 34 7.90 -1.63 4.57
CA LEU A 34 7.33 -2.81 3.93
C LEU A 34 8.41 -3.86 3.74
N GLU A 35 8.10 -5.12 4.03
CA GLU A 35 9.03 -6.24 3.87
C GLU A 35 8.36 -7.37 3.09
N ASP A 36 9.08 -7.90 2.11
CA ASP A 36 8.71 -9.11 1.38
C ASP A 36 9.89 -10.11 1.39
N TYR A 37 9.77 -11.19 0.63
CA TYR A 37 10.83 -12.19 0.52
C TYR A 37 12.11 -11.68 -0.18
N ALA A 38 12.03 -10.57 -0.90
CA ALA A 38 13.11 -9.99 -1.68
C ALA A 38 13.86 -8.88 -0.93
N GLY A 39 13.20 -8.16 -0.02
CA GLY A 39 13.85 -7.15 0.81
C GLY A 39 12.90 -6.23 1.57
N GLN A 40 13.43 -5.07 1.95
CA GLN A 40 12.74 -4.06 2.76
C GLN A 40 12.71 -2.71 2.04
N TYR A 41 11.57 -2.02 2.16
CA TYR A 41 11.30 -0.72 1.56
C TYR A 41 10.89 0.28 2.64
N TYR A 42 11.68 1.35 2.79
CA TYR A 42 11.48 2.37 3.82
C TYR A 42 10.93 3.67 3.23
N PHE A 43 9.87 4.18 3.82
CA PHE A 43 9.21 5.44 3.47
C PHE A 43 9.21 6.36 4.69
N GLU A 44 10.18 7.28 4.75
CA GLU A 44 10.43 8.16 5.92
C GLU A 44 10.54 9.66 5.56
N GLN A 45 10.39 10.01 4.28
CA GLN A 45 10.69 11.37 3.80
C GLN A 45 9.59 12.40 4.07
N TYR A 46 8.35 11.95 4.29
CA TYR A 46 7.18 12.81 4.38
C TYR A 46 6.39 12.55 5.67
N ASP A 47 5.25 13.23 5.82
CA ASP A 47 4.29 12.88 6.86
C ASP A 47 3.71 11.48 6.64
N PHE A 48 3.07 10.95 7.68
CA PHE A 48 2.52 9.60 7.68
C PHE A 48 1.59 9.33 6.48
N ARG A 49 0.77 10.32 6.11
CA ARG A 49 -0.20 10.17 5.00
C ARG A 49 0.50 10.04 3.66
N GLU A 50 1.49 10.88 3.39
CA GLU A 50 2.23 10.82 2.13
C GLU A 50 3.18 9.61 2.08
N ASN A 51 3.79 9.21 3.20
CA ASN A 51 4.53 7.94 3.28
C ASN A 51 3.61 6.75 2.97
N ALA A 52 2.39 6.74 3.48
CA ALA A 52 1.38 5.72 3.16
C ALA A 52 0.96 5.74 1.69
N ARG A 53 0.81 6.92 1.06
CA ARG A 53 0.58 7.01 -0.39
C ARG A 53 1.72 6.38 -1.18
N LEU A 54 2.97 6.63 -0.79
CA LEU A 54 4.14 6.08 -1.46
C LEU A 54 4.24 4.56 -1.29
N ALA A 55 3.97 4.06 -0.08
CA ALA A 55 3.92 2.62 0.21
C ALA A 55 2.88 1.91 -0.68
N ILE A 56 1.64 2.42 -0.73
CA ILE A 56 0.58 1.86 -1.59
C ILE A 56 0.94 1.98 -3.08
N ARG A 57 1.57 3.07 -3.49
CA ARG A 57 2.03 3.23 -4.87
C ARG A 57 3.07 2.17 -5.26
N MET A 58 4.00 1.86 -4.36
CA MET A 58 4.99 0.80 -4.60
C MET A 58 4.29 -0.56 -4.73
N LEU A 59 3.38 -0.89 -3.81
CA LEU A 59 2.58 -2.12 -3.88
C LEU A 59 1.78 -2.26 -5.18
N ARG A 60 1.20 -1.16 -5.69
CA ARG A 60 0.54 -1.14 -7.01
C ARG A 60 1.52 -1.43 -8.16
N CYS A 61 2.76 -0.93 -8.08
CA CYS A 61 3.78 -1.21 -9.08
C CYS A 61 4.17 -2.68 -9.08
N GLU A 62 4.33 -3.30 -7.90
CA GLU A 62 4.60 -4.74 -7.78
C GLU A 62 3.44 -5.58 -8.35
N LEU A 63 2.19 -5.22 -8.03
CA LEU A 63 1.01 -5.86 -8.64
C LEU A 63 1.07 -5.82 -10.17
N CYS A 64 1.38 -4.65 -10.76
CA CYS A 64 1.49 -4.52 -12.22
C CYS A 64 2.66 -5.32 -12.80
N TYR A 65 3.77 -5.43 -12.07
CA TYR A 65 4.93 -6.20 -12.49
C TYR A 65 4.60 -7.70 -12.53
N VAL A 66 4.06 -8.24 -11.43
CA VAL A 66 3.68 -9.66 -11.32
C VAL A 66 2.59 -10.03 -12.32
N ALA A 67 1.56 -9.20 -12.49
CA ALA A 67 0.52 -9.44 -13.49
C ALA A 67 1.04 -9.41 -14.94
N GLY A 68 2.13 -8.70 -15.20
CA GLY A 68 2.80 -8.68 -16.51
C GLY A 68 3.63 -9.94 -16.78
N ASP A 69 4.33 -10.45 -15.76
CA ASP A 69 5.16 -11.66 -15.85
C ASP A 69 4.31 -12.95 -15.83
N CYS A 70 3.17 -12.93 -15.12
CA CYS A 70 2.26 -14.06 -14.94
C CYS A 70 0.81 -13.74 -15.38
N PRO A 71 0.55 -13.36 -16.64
CA PRO A 71 -0.77 -12.87 -17.07
C PRO A 71 -1.89 -13.93 -17.05
N ASP A 72 -1.51 -15.22 -17.06
CA ASP A 72 -2.44 -16.35 -17.04
C ASP A 72 -2.65 -16.93 -15.63
N GLU A 73 -1.92 -16.44 -14.61
CA GLU A 73 -2.11 -16.88 -13.23
C GLU A 73 -3.32 -16.17 -12.61
N LEU A 74 -4.26 -16.98 -12.12
CA LEU A 74 -5.42 -16.50 -11.39
C LEU A 74 -5.08 -16.39 -9.92
N ASP A 75 -4.77 -15.18 -9.46
CA ASP A 75 -4.62 -14.90 -8.05
C ASP A 75 -5.98 -14.76 -7.35
N ASN A 76 -6.02 -15.15 -6.07
CA ASN A 76 -7.22 -15.06 -5.25
C ASN A 76 -7.29 -13.71 -4.54
N TRP A 77 -7.51 -12.65 -5.33
CA TRP A 77 -7.53 -11.29 -4.82
C TRP A 77 -8.74 -11.01 -3.91
N SER A 78 -8.53 -10.37 -2.77
CA SER A 78 -9.63 -9.94 -1.90
C SER A 78 -10.21 -8.60 -2.35
N GLU A 79 -11.53 -8.43 -2.19
CA GLU A 79 -12.17 -7.14 -2.47
C GLU A 79 -11.58 -6.02 -1.59
N ALA A 80 -11.24 -6.34 -0.33
CA ALA A 80 -10.66 -5.38 0.61
C ALA A 80 -9.28 -4.88 0.14
N GLY A 81 -8.37 -5.78 -0.23
CA GLY A 81 -7.03 -5.41 -0.69
C GLY A 81 -7.03 -4.73 -2.05
N LEU A 82 -7.87 -5.17 -3.00
CA LEU A 82 -8.06 -4.44 -4.27
C LEU A 82 -8.57 -3.01 -4.05
N ASN A 83 -9.54 -2.86 -3.13
CA ASN A 83 -9.99 -1.53 -2.75
C ASN A 83 -8.87 -0.74 -2.06
N ALA A 84 -8.08 -1.36 -1.20
CA ALA A 84 -6.97 -0.71 -0.49
C ALA A 84 -5.92 -0.15 -1.46
N LEU A 85 -5.62 -0.89 -2.52
CA LEU A 85 -4.71 -0.53 -3.62
C LEU A 85 -5.27 0.55 -4.57
N ALA A 86 -6.54 0.92 -4.46
CA ALA A 86 -7.11 1.97 -5.29
C ALA A 86 -6.55 3.36 -4.94
N GLU A 87 -6.41 4.21 -5.97
CA GLU A 87 -5.95 5.60 -5.77
C GLU A 87 -6.86 6.36 -4.80
N TRP A 88 -6.24 7.12 -3.91
CA TRP A 88 -6.98 8.03 -3.04
C TRP A 88 -7.35 9.26 -3.86
N GLU A 89 -8.64 9.56 -3.94
CA GLU A 89 -9.10 10.86 -4.42
C GLU A 89 -8.31 11.94 -3.67
N LYS A 90 -7.67 12.84 -4.41
CA LYS A 90 -7.15 14.06 -3.81
C LYS A 90 -8.39 14.74 -3.22
N SER A 91 -8.48 14.82 -1.89
CA SER A 91 -9.45 15.70 -1.24
C SER A 91 -9.35 17.05 -1.95
N GLY A 92 -10.45 17.47 -2.57
CA GLY A 92 -10.45 18.50 -3.61
C GLY A 92 -9.55 19.68 -3.24
N HIS A 93 -8.69 20.07 -4.17
CA HIS A 93 -8.15 21.43 -4.16
C HIS A 93 -9.35 22.38 -4.25
N GLN A 94 -9.60 23.14 -3.18
CA GLN A 94 -10.15 24.48 -3.34
C GLN A 94 -9.03 25.41 -3.80
#